data_AF-A0A099EYN2-F1
#
_entry.id   AF-A0A099EYN2-F1
#
_cell.length_a   1.000
_cell.length_b   1.000
_cell.length_c   1.000
_cell.angle_alpha   90.00
_cell.angle_beta   90.00
_cell.angle_gamma   90.00
#
_symmetry.space_group_name_H-M   'P 1'
#
loop_
_entity.id
_entity.type
_entity.pdbx_description
1 polymer ?
#
loop_
_entity_poly.entity_id
_entity_poly.type
_entity_poly.pdbx_seq_one_letter_code
_entity_poly.pdbx_strand_id
1 'polypeptide(L)'
;MSKRNAISPPNFPASTGEAVIYYADHDGRAVIGEGDTSFETKWSRSGSQSIYVLNDPLGIRGVAIAPDTRSAGEVTETIAAGLNYTSRHRCPRKGQVAVFENTAGRFLAAEVVDVRSEGHGDDEDRLVLRYAVVPTDKDAAQRAEIIRMVRDTEEELRRLQPGDTSPPSAHGGIGHNNPPEPTPLTTVECDETISVLQEVLDVSREGGDRILLTRLVRHLRDVASKIVRWAARKCDLAADAFAQQVGKTLAEGKFLIAAWVALSGRLDHLLALLSRWAGF
;
A
#
# COMPACT_ATOMS: atom_id res chain seq x y z
N MET A 1 11.32 -39.57 -9.61
CA MET A 1 12.25 -38.42 -9.64
C MET A 1 11.57 -37.28 -10.39
N SER A 2 11.43 -36.10 -9.78
CA SER A 2 10.96 -34.91 -10.51
C SER A 2 12.04 -34.50 -11.53
N LYS A 3 11.64 -34.04 -12.71
CA LYS A 3 12.58 -33.57 -13.72
C LYS A 3 13.31 -32.33 -13.19
N ARG A 4 14.61 -32.19 -13.46
CA ARG A 4 15.40 -31.01 -13.03
C ARG A 4 14.89 -29.69 -13.62
N ASN A 5 14.08 -29.72 -14.67
CA ASN A 5 13.45 -28.54 -15.27
C ASN A 5 12.14 -28.11 -14.60
N ALA A 6 11.74 -28.76 -13.48
CA ALA A 6 10.58 -28.39 -12.67
C ALA A 6 10.92 -27.38 -11.55
N ILE A 7 12.07 -26.70 -11.64
CA ILE A 7 12.45 -25.62 -10.74
C ILE A 7 11.56 -24.41 -11.04
N SER A 8 11.02 -23.79 -9.99
CA SER A 8 10.21 -22.58 -10.12
C SER A 8 10.97 -21.49 -10.88
N PRO A 9 10.31 -20.78 -11.81
CA PRO A 9 10.91 -19.65 -12.48
C PRO A 9 11.21 -18.49 -11.51
N PRO A 10 12.05 -17.53 -11.88
CA PRO A 10 12.24 -16.29 -11.13
C PRO A 10 10.89 -15.59 -10.88
N ASN A 11 10.74 -15.01 -9.69
CA ASN A 11 9.49 -14.38 -9.24
C ASN A 11 9.74 -12.90 -8.87
N PHE A 12 8.91 -12.02 -9.42
CA PHE A 12 8.91 -10.58 -9.22
C PHE A 12 7.53 -10.15 -8.68
N PRO A 13 7.33 -10.14 -7.35
CA PRO A 13 5.99 -10.04 -6.76
C PRO A 13 5.38 -8.62 -6.81
N ALA A 14 6.20 -7.59 -7.06
CA ALA A 14 5.73 -6.21 -7.10
C ALA A 14 4.74 -5.97 -8.25
N SER A 15 3.83 -5.01 -8.08
CA SER A 15 2.90 -4.56 -9.12
C SER A 15 3.62 -3.76 -10.21
N THR A 16 4.73 -3.12 -9.88
CA THR A 16 5.56 -2.34 -10.80
C THR A 16 7.04 -2.57 -10.49
N GLY A 17 7.90 -2.55 -11.49
CA GLY A 17 9.34 -2.63 -11.26
C GLY A 17 10.15 -2.97 -12.49
N GLU A 18 11.37 -3.43 -12.24
CA GLU A 18 12.26 -3.97 -13.27
C GLU A 18 12.43 -5.49 -13.04
N ALA A 19 12.42 -6.25 -14.12
CA ALA A 19 12.69 -7.68 -14.11
C ALA A 19 13.87 -8.00 -15.04
N VAL A 20 14.85 -8.74 -14.50
CA VAL A 20 15.97 -9.28 -15.27
C VAL A 20 15.76 -10.77 -15.44
N ILE A 21 15.58 -11.21 -16.69
CA ILE A 21 15.22 -12.59 -17.04
C ILE A 21 16.31 -13.17 -17.93
N TYR A 22 16.88 -14.29 -17.51
CA TYR A 22 17.76 -15.11 -18.33
C TYR A 22 16.91 -16.07 -19.15
N TYR A 23 16.53 -15.69 -20.36
CA TYR A 23 15.45 -16.36 -21.10
C TYR A 23 15.86 -17.69 -21.73
N ALA A 24 17.15 -18.06 -21.68
CA ALA A 24 17.62 -19.41 -21.96
C ALA A 24 17.35 -20.39 -20.80
N ASP A 25 17.18 -19.86 -19.59
CA ASP A 25 16.89 -20.62 -18.37
C ASP A 25 15.39 -20.73 -18.10
N HIS A 26 15.01 -21.66 -17.23
CA HIS A 26 13.62 -21.87 -16.79
C HIS A 26 12.58 -21.99 -17.93
N ASP A 27 13.02 -22.39 -19.14
CA ASP A 27 12.20 -22.42 -20.36
C ASP A 27 11.58 -21.04 -20.69
N GLY A 28 12.38 -20.00 -20.46
CA GLY A 28 12.03 -18.61 -20.72
C GLY A 28 10.94 -18.04 -19.82
N ARG A 29 10.63 -18.74 -18.71
CA ARG A 29 9.54 -18.36 -17.81
C ARG A 29 9.99 -17.41 -16.71
N ALA A 30 9.11 -16.47 -16.35
CA ALA A 30 9.21 -15.64 -15.15
C ALA A 30 7.81 -15.31 -14.63
N VAL A 31 7.64 -15.23 -13.32
CA VAL A 31 6.37 -14.81 -12.70
C VAL A 31 6.47 -13.35 -12.29
N ILE A 32 5.48 -12.56 -12.69
CA ILE A 32 5.34 -11.15 -12.30
C ILE A 32 4.00 -10.96 -11.60
N GLY A 33 4.00 -10.24 -10.48
CA GLY A 33 2.84 -10.01 -9.64
C GLY A 33 2.40 -11.24 -8.82
N GLU A 34 1.32 -11.08 -8.06
CA GLU A 34 0.82 -12.08 -7.13
C GLU A 34 -0.71 -12.26 -7.20
N GLY A 35 -1.19 -13.42 -6.75
CA GLY A 35 -2.63 -13.75 -6.68
C GLY A 35 -3.32 -13.60 -8.04
N ASP A 36 -4.46 -12.90 -8.07
CA ASP A 36 -5.23 -12.64 -9.28
C ASP A 36 -4.49 -11.73 -10.29
N THR A 37 -3.47 -11.02 -9.83
CA THR A 37 -2.55 -10.21 -10.65
C THR A 37 -1.23 -10.92 -10.94
N SER A 38 -1.19 -12.24 -10.84
CA SER A 38 -0.02 -13.03 -11.21
C SER A 38 0.00 -13.33 -12.72
N PHE A 39 1.19 -13.23 -13.32
CA PHE A 39 1.45 -13.47 -14.72
C PHE A 39 2.69 -14.35 -14.86
N GLU A 40 2.50 -15.62 -15.25
CA GLU A 40 3.60 -16.46 -15.72
C GLU A 40 3.91 -16.09 -17.17
N THR A 41 4.91 -15.24 -17.35
CA THR A 41 5.38 -14.81 -18.67
C THR A 41 6.25 -15.88 -19.31
N LYS A 42 6.28 -15.95 -20.64
CA LYS A 42 7.19 -16.82 -21.39
C LYS A 42 7.84 -16.07 -22.55
N TRP A 43 9.16 -16.13 -22.60
CA TRP A 43 9.99 -15.43 -23.57
C TRP A 43 10.89 -16.40 -24.32
N SER A 44 11.22 -16.09 -25.57
CA SER A 44 12.20 -16.88 -26.32
C SER A 44 12.98 -16.04 -27.31
N ARG A 45 14.16 -16.56 -27.68
CA ARG A 45 15.09 -15.86 -28.57
C ARG A 45 14.44 -15.52 -29.91
N SER A 46 14.63 -14.28 -30.35
CA SER A 46 14.32 -13.81 -31.70
C SER A 46 15.59 -13.25 -32.36
N GLY A 47 15.71 -11.93 -32.49
CA GLY A 47 16.86 -11.21 -33.04
C GLY A 47 17.63 -10.41 -31.98
N SER A 48 18.73 -9.77 -32.37
CA SER A 48 19.59 -8.98 -31.47
C SER A 48 18.91 -7.78 -30.77
N GLN A 49 17.72 -7.36 -31.22
CA GLN A 49 16.96 -6.22 -30.66
C GLN A 49 15.48 -6.53 -30.45
N SER A 50 15.12 -7.83 -30.39
CA SER A 50 13.74 -8.27 -30.27
C SER A 50 13.65 -9.60 -29.55
N ILE A 51 12.51 -9.85 -28.91
CA ILE A 51 12.27 -11.07 -28.15
C ILE A 51 10.90 -11.61 -28.52
N TYR A 52 10.75 -12.93 -28.64
CA TYR A 52 9.42 -13.51 -28.73
C TYR A 52 8.78 -13.56 -27.36
N VAL A 53 7.49 -13.27 -27.31
CA VAL A 53 6.63 -13.44 -26.15
C VAL A 53 5.49 -14.38 -26.51
N LEU A 54 5.19 -15.34 -25.64
CA LEU A 54 4.25 -16.43 -25.90
C LEU A 54 3.13 -16.47 -24.85
N ASN A 55 1.92 -16.84 -25.25
CA ASN A 55 0.80 -17.12 -24.35
C ASN A 55 0.67 -18.60 -23.95
N ASP A 56 1.72 -19.40 -24.14
CA ASP A 56 1.73 -20.83 -23.80
C ASP A 56 1.47 -21.14 -22.31
N PRO A 57 1.89 -20.30 -21.33
CA PRO A 57 1.60 -20.57 -19.92
C PRO A 57 0.10 -20.58 -19.62
N LEU A 58 -0.37 -21.56 -18.84
CA LEU A 58 -1.81 -21.79 -18.59
C LEU A 58 -2.53 -20.60 -17.92
N GLY A 59 -1.80 -19.77 -17.19
CA GLY A 59 -2.32 -18.55 -16.57
C GLY A 59 -2.52 -17.38 -17.53
N ILE A 60 -2.08 -17.49 -18.79
CA ILE A 60 -2.12 -16.40 -19.78
C ILE A 60 -3.19 -16.70 -20.82
N ARG A 61 -4.12 -15.77 -20.99
CA ARG A 61 -5.15 -15.80 -22.04
C ARG A 61 -4.60 -15.32 -23.38
N GLY A 62 -3.79 -14.26 -23.36
CA GLY A 62 -3.27 -13.66 -24.58
C GLY A 62 -2.07 -12.75 -24.37
N VAL A 63 -1.36 -12.50 -25.47
CA VAL A 63 -0.29 -11.50 -25.55
C VAL A 63 -0.49 -10.57 -26.75
N ALA A 64 -0.23 -9.28 -26.55
CA ALA A 64 -0.33 -8.23 -27.56
C ALA A 64 0.87 -7.28 -27.50
N ILE A 65 0.99 -6.39 -28.49
CA ILE A 65 1.93 -5.26 -28.49
C ILE A 65 1.09 -3.99 -28.46
N ALA A 66 1.40 -3.06 -27.56
CA ALA A 66 0.81 -1.72 -27.56
C ALA A 66 1.57 -0.84 -28.58
N PRO A 67 0.97 -0.46 -29.72
CA PRO A 67 1.70 0.15 -30.84
C PRO A 67 2.21 1.57 -30.56
N ASP A 68 1.48 2.35 -29.76
CA ASP A 68 1.75 3.77 -29.51
C ASP A 68 2.22 4.06 -28.07
N THR A 69 2.57 3.01 -27.34
CA THR A 69 2.98 3.10 -25.92
C THR A 69 4.44 2.73 -25.78
N ARG A 70 5.21 3.58 -25.09
CA ARG A 70 6.65 3.39 -24.90
C ARG A 70 7.04 3.09 -23.45
N SER A 71 6.14 3.36 -22.52
CA SER A 71 6.31 3.07 -21.11
C SER A 71 5.22 2.12 -20.63
N ALA A 72 5.60 1.12 -19.83
CA ALA A 72 4.62 0.22 -19.21
C ALA A 72 3.57 0.97 -18.38
N GLY A 73 3.93 2.10 -17.77
CA GLY A 73 3.03 2.91 -16.93
C GLY A 73 1.98 3.71 -17.70
N GLU A 74 2.09 3.83 -19.03
CA GLU A 74 1.12 4.54 -19.86
C GLU A 74 -0.07 3.64 -20.25
N VAL A 75 0.05 2.32 -20.08
CA VAL A 75 -0.99 1.37 -20.45
C VAL A 75 -2.12 1.41 -19.43
N THR A 76 -3.28 1.94 -19.85
CA THR A 76 -4.52 1.91 -19.07
C THR A 76 -5.32 0.65 -19.37
N GLU A 77 -6.32 0.35 -18.53
CA GLU A 77 -7.25 -0.77 -18.75
C GLU A 77 -7.96 -0.66 -20.11
N THR A 78 -8.37 0.55 -20.50
CA THR A 78 -8.99 0.81 -21.81
C THR A 78 -8.04 0.52 -22.97
N ILE A 79 -6.77 0.94 -22.87
CA ILE A 79 -5.76 0.64 -23.89
C ILE A 79 -5.56 -0.87 -23.98
N ALA A 80 -5.31 -1.53 -22.85
CA ALA A 80 -5.05 -2.97 -22.79
C ALA A 80 -6.21 -3.79 -23.38
N ALA A 81 -7.45 -3.54 -22.94
CA ALA A 81 -8.63 -4.27 -23.41
C ALA A 81 -8.91 -4.09 -24.92
N GLY A 82 -8.43 -3.00 -25.53
CA GLY A 82 -8.59 -2.73 -26.96
C GLY A 82 -7.55 -3.39 -27.86
N LEU A 83 -6.54 -4.09 -27.32
CA LEU A 83 -5.46 -4.67 -28.12
C LEU A 83 -5.87 -5.98 -28.80
N ASN A 84 -5.10 -6.35 -29.83
CA ASN A 84 -5.30 -7.59 -30.56
C ASN A 84 -4.48 -8.73 -29.94
N TYR A 85 -5.17 -9.65 -29.25
CA TYR A 85 -4.59 -10.83 -28.57
C TYR A 85 -4.68 -12.15 -29.37
N THR A 86 -5.12 -12.11 -30.64
CA THR A 86 -5.51 -13.31 -31.39
C THR A 86 -4.38 -14.25 -31.81
N SER A 87 -3.12 -13.87 -31.63
CA SER A 87 -1.98 -14.73 -32.00
C SER A 87 -1.25 -15.21 -30.76
N ARG A 88 -0.85 -16.48 -30.82
CA ARG A 88 -0.13 -17.22 -29.78
C ARG A 88 1.17 -16.53 -29.34
N HIS A 89 1.80 -15.79 -30.25
CA HIS A 89 3.04 -15.08 -29.95
C HIS A 89 3.05 -13.67 -30.52
N ARG A 90 3.90 -12.82 -29.93
CA ARG A 90 4.29 -11.51 -30.46
C ARG A 90 5.81 -11.40 -30.44
N CYS A 91 6.35 -10.42 -31.15
CA CYS A 91 7.79 -10.16 -31.21
C CYS A 91 8.06 -8.67 -30.91
N PRO A 92 7.92 -8.21 -29.66
CA PRO A 92 8.28 -6.86 -29.28
C PRO A 92 9.77 -6.61 -29.51
N ARG A 93 10.08 -5.41 -29.99
CA ARG A 93 11.44 -4.87 -30.08
C ARG A 93 11.79 -4.10 -28.82
N LYS A 94 13.09 -3.85 -28.62
CA LYS A 94 13.56 -2.90 -27.61
C LYS A 94 12.82 -1.56 -27.73
N GLY A 95 12.31 -1.07 -26.60
CA GLY A 95 11.49 0.14 -26.47
C GLY A 95 9.99 -0.06 -26.74
N GLN A 96 9.53 -1.27 -27.09
CA GLN A 96 8.11 -1.57 -27.25
C GLN A 96 7.54 -2.22 -25.99
N VAL A 97 6.22 -2.07 -25.81
CA VAL A 97 5.49 -2.63 -24.67
C VAL A 97 4.67 -3.84 -25.12
N ALA A 98 4.99 -5.01 -24.56
CA ALA A 98 4.13 -6.18 -24.62
C ALA A 98 3.06 -6.08 -23.54
N VAL A 99 1.84 -6.52 -23.85
CA VAL A 99 0.74 -6.57 -22.87
C VAL A 99 0.25 -8.01 -22.75
N PHE A 100 0.18 -8.50 -21.53
CA PHE A 100 -0.39 -9.81 -21.20
C PHE A 100 -1.80 -9.63 -20.65
N GLU A 101 -2.67 -10.58 -20.97
CA GLU A 101 -3.95 -10.78 -20.29
C GLU A 101 -3.90 -12.14 -19.60
N ASN A 102 -4.20 -12.19 -18.29
CA ASN A 102 -4.26 -13.45 -17.55
C ASN A 102 -5.70 -14.03 -17.52
N THR A 103 -5.85 -15.23 -16.98
CA THR A 103 -7.15 -15.90 -16.88
C THR A 103 -8.13 -15.21 -15.93
N ALA A 104 -7.66 -14.37 -15.02
CA ALA A 104 -8.49 -13.50 -14.17
C ALA A 104 -8.96 -12.22 -14.87
N GLY A 105 -8.58 -11.99 -16.14
CA GLY A 105 -8.92 -10.76 -16.88
C GLY A 105 -8.13 -9.54 -16.43
N ARG A 106 -6.98 -9.75 -15.76
CA ARG A 106 -6.03 -8.69 -15.39
C ARG A 106 -5.01 -8.49 -16.51
N PHE A 107 -4.45 -7.29 -16.58
CA PHE A 107 -3.41 -6.96 -17.57
C PHE A 107 -2.07 -6.61 -16.93
N LEU A 108 -0.99 -6.98 -17.62
CA LEU A 108 0.38 -6.60 -17.31
C LEU A 108 0.99 -5.95 -18.55
N ALA A 109 1.53 -4.74 -18.39
CA ALA A 109 2.37 -4.09 -19.38
C ALA A 109 3.85 -4.37 -19.08
N ALA A 110 4.60 -4.77 -20.10
CA ALA A 110 6.02 -5.09 -20.01
C ALA A 110 6.78 -4.40 -21.16
N GLU A 111 7.45 -3.29 -20.83
CA GLU A 111 8.36 -2.57 -21.71
C GLU A 111 9.67 -3.36 -21.85
N VAL A 112 10.08 -3.64 -23.08
CA VAL A 112 11.37 -4.28 -23.37
C VAL A 112 12.47 -3.23 -23.30
N VAL A 113 13.20 -3.20 -22.18
CA VAL A 113 14.28 -2.22 -21.93
C VAL A 113 15.57 -2.65 -22.60
N ASP A 114 15.93 -3.93 -22.50
CA ASP A 114 17.16 -4.47 -23.09
C ASP A 114 16.99 -5.94 -23.50
N VAL A 115 17.63 -6.33 -24.60
CA VAL A 115 17.70 -7.72 -25.07
C VAL A 115 19.14 -8.01 -25.46
N ARG A 116 19.71 -9.04 -24.88
CA ARG A 116 21.02 -9.62 -25.22
C ARG A 116 20.84 -11.07 -25.61
N SER A 117 21.55 -11.52 -26.62
CA SER A 117 21.46 -12.89 -27.14
C SER A 117 22.81 -13.46 -27.52
N GLU A 118 23.22 -14.56 -26.88
CA GLU A 118 24.44 -15.30 -27.23
C GLU A 118 24.47 -15.69 -28.71
N GLY A 119 23.31 -16.13 -29.24
CA GLY A 119 23.15 -16.48 -30.65
C GLY A 119 23.38 -15.32 -31.64
N HIS A 120 23.52 -14.09 -31.15
CA HIS A 120 23.76 -12.87 -31.93
C HIS A 120 25.01 -12.11 -31.47
N GLY A 121 25.90 -12.76 -30.70
CA GLY A 121 27.22 -12.24 -30.34
C GLY A 121 27.32 -11.55 -28.98
N ASP A 122 26.26 -11.55 -28.17
CA ASP A 122 26.33 -11.12 -26.77
C ASP A 122 26.92 -12.22 -25.87
N ASP A 123 27.22 -11.86 -24.62
CA ASP A 123 27.79 -12.75 -23.61
C ASP A 123 26.77 -13.62 -22.88
N GLU A 124 25.48 -13.29 -22.99
CA GLU A 124 24.39 -13.99 -22.30
C GLU A 124 23.03 -13.77 -23.00
N ASP A 125 22.08 -14.67 -22.76
CA ASP A 125 20.68 -14.51 -23.14
C ASP A 125 19.88 -13.82 -22.04
N ARG A 126 19.89 -12.49 -22.05
CA ARG A 126 19.28 -11.66 -21.02
C ARG A 126 18.22 -10.71 -21.58
N LEU A 127 17.08 -10.65 -20.90
CA LEU A 127 16.00 -9.72 -21.14
C LEU A 127 15.85 -8.83 -19.90
N VAL A 128 15.81 -7.51 -20.10
CA VAL A 128 15.45 -6.54 -19.07
C VAL A 128 14.10 -5.94 -19.42
N LEU A 129 13.17 -6.03 -18.48
CA LEU A 129 11.81 -5.48 -18.60
C LEU A 129 11.58 -4.40 -17.56
N ARG A 130 10.90 -3.32 -17.94
CA ARG A 130 10.16 -2.49 -16.98
C ARG A 130 8.71 -2.85 -17.08
N TYR A 131 8.06 -3.12 -15.96
CA TYR A 131 6.70 -3.66 -15.97
C TYR A 131 5.77 -2.90 -15.02
N ALA A 132 4.48 -2.96 -15.34
CA ALA A 132 3.40 -2.45 -14.51
C ALA A 132 2.14 -3.32 -14.70
N VAL A 133 1.61 -3.83 -13.59
CA VAL A 133 0.27 -4.40 -13.52
C VAL A 133 -0.72 -3.26 -13.72
N VAL A 134 -1.58 -3.41 -14.72
CA VAL A 134 -2.55 -2.38 -15.07
C VAL A 134 -3.63 -2.33 -13.98
N PRO A 135 -3.81 -1.19 -13.30
CA PRO A 135 -4.87 -1.02 -12.32
C PRO A 135 -6.23 -1.00 -13.01
N THR A 136 -7.23 -1.61 -12.37
CA THR A 136 -8.62 -1.46 -12.78
C THR A 136 -9.23 -0.20 -12.16
N ASP A 137 -10.38 0.24 -12.67
CA ASP A 137 -11.17 1.30 -12.05
C ASP A 137 -11.45 1.04 -10.56
N LYS A 138 -11.67 -0.23 -10.20
CA LYS A 138 -11.87 -0.65 -8.81
C LYS A 138 -10.60 -0.46 -7.97
N ASP A 139 -9.43 -0.80 -8.48
CA ASP A 139 -8.17 -0.63 -7.75
C ASP A 139 -7.84 0.86 -7.58
N ALA A 140 -8.10 1.66 -8.63
CA ALA A 140 -7.92 3.11 -8.58
C ALA A 140 -8.85 3.75 -7.54
N ALA A 141 -10.12 3.34 -7.50
CA ALA A 141 -11.08 3.80 -6.50
C ALA A 141 -10.66 3.37 -5.08
N GLN A 142 -10.24 2.12 -4.90
CA GLN A 142 -9.75 1.61 -3.61
C GLN A 142 -8.54 2.41 -3.12
N ARG A 143 -7.59 2.70 -4.01
CA ARG A 143 -6.40 3.50 -3.70
C ARG A 143 -6.76 4.94 -3.34
N ALA A 144 -7.67 5.56 -4.07
CA ALA A 144 -8.17 6.90 -3.75
C ALA A 144 -8.81 6.95 -2.36
N GLU A 145 -9.55 5.90 -2.00
CA GLU A 145 -10.16 5.77 -0.68
C GLU A 145 -9.12 5.62 0.43
N ILE A 146 -8.09 4.79 0.23
CA ILE A 146 -6.96 4.67 1.17
C ILE A 146 -6.30 6.03 1.38
N ILE A 147 -5.97 6.74 0.30
CA ILE A 147 -5.32 8.07 0.39
C ILE A 147 -6.17 9.05 1.19
N ARG A 148 -7.50 9.04 0.97
CA ARG A 148 -8.44 9.86 1.74
C ARG A 148 -8.41 9.48 3.22
N MET A 149 -8.54 8.18 3.52
CA MET A 149 -8.51 7.68 4.89
C MET A 149 -7.21 8.01 5.61
N VAL A 150 -6.06 7.94 4.93
CA VAL A 150 -4.77 8.33 5.51
C VAL A 150 -4.78 9.81 5.89
N ARG A 151 -5.18 10.70 4.96
CA ARG A 151 -5.22 12.15 5.20
C ARG A 151 -6.15 12.52 6.35
N ASP A 152 -7.35 11.93 6.37
CA ASP A 152 -8.33 12.17 7.44
C ASP A 152 -7.76 11.74 8.81
N THR A 153 -7.08 10.58 8.84
CA THR A 153 -6.46 10.06 10.08
C THR A 153 -5.29 10.94 10.53
N GLU A 154 -4.43 11.37 9.60
CA GLU A 154 -3.30 12.27 9.88
C GLU A 154 -3.77 13.63 10.43
N GLU A 155 -4.83 14.20 9.83
CA GLU A 155 -5.38 15.48 10.28
C GLU A 155 -5.94 15.40 11.71
N GLU A 156 -6.67 14.34 12.05
CA GLU A 156 -7.19 14.15 13.41
C GLU A 156 -6.08 13.87 14.43
N LEU A 157 -5.05 13.10 14.08
CA LEU A 157 -3.89 12.89 14.95
C LEU A 157 -3.16 14.20 15.26
N ARG A 158 -2.96 15.07 14.26
CA ARG A 158 -2.38 16.41 14.46
C ARG A 158 -3.25 17.29 15.36
N ARG A 159 -4.58 17.18 15.27
CA ARG A 159 -5.51 17.93 16.14
C ARG A 159 -5.53 17.43 17.59
N LEU A 160 -5.08 16.19 17.84
CA LEU A 160 -4.94 15.62 19.18
C LEU A 160 -3.61 15.97 19.84
N GLN A 161 -2.57 16.28 19.07
CA GLN A 161 -1.34 16.80 19.64
C GLN A 161 -1.67 18.10 20.37
N PRO A 162 -1.36 18.22 21.67
CA PRO A 162 -1.46 19.50 22.35
C PRO A 162 -0.58 20.47 21.59
N GLY A 163 -1.16 21.54 21.06
CA GLY A 163 -0.36 22.63 20.50
C GLY A 163 0.66 23.09 21.54
N ASP A 164 1.73 23.73 21.08
CA ASP A 164 2.79 24.37 21.89
C ASP A 164 2.27 25.50 22.82
N THR A 165 1.11 25.36 23.43
CA THR A 165 0.71 26.14 24.59
C THR A 165 1.34 25.51 25.81
N SER A 166 2.63 25.81 26.02
CA SER A 166 3.23 25.73 27.35
C SER A 166 2.28 26.43 28.34
N PRO A 167 1.79 25.76 29.39
CA PRO A 167 1.05 26.45 30.44
C PRO A 167 1.99 27.48 31.10
N PRO A 168 1.52 28.69 31.45
CA PRO A 168 2.31 29.59 32.26
C PRO A 168 2.65 28.88 33.56
N SER A 169 3.94 28.84 33.88
CA SER A 169 4.48 28.28 35.12
C SER A 169 3.73 28.82 36.33
N ALA A 170 2.88 28.00 36.95
CA ALA A 170 2.23 28.29 38.21
C ALA A 170 2.90 27.47 39.34
N HIS A 171 3.25 28.19 40.40
CA HIS A 171 4.02 27.76 41.55
C HIS A 171 3.51 26.50 42.28
N GLY A 172 4.48 25.71 42.76
CA GLY A 172 4.60 25.24 44.14
C GLY A 172 3.39 24.61 44.83
N GLY A 173 3.38 23.27 44.90
CA GLY A 173 2.51 22.53 45.82
C GLY A 173 2.90 21.05 45.86
N ILE A 174 3.45 20.63 47.01
CA ILE A 174 3.77 19.23 47.30
C ILE A 174 2.45 18.45 47.43
N GLY A 175 2.16 17.61 46.46
CA GLY A 175 1.09 16.63 46.49
C GLY A 175 1.33 15.60 45.39
N HIS A 176 1.54 14.34 45.77
CA HIS A 176 1.67 13.21 44.84
C HIS A 176 0.31 12.86 44.21
N ASN A 177 -0.25 13.79 43.45
CA ASN A 177 -1.32 13.52 42.51
C ASN A 177 -0.71 13.72 41.14
N ASN A 178 -0.29 12.62 40.49
CA ASN A 178 0.14 12.70 39.11
C ASN A 178 -1.04 13.27 38.32
N PRO A 179 -0.92 14.43 37.66
CA PRO A 179 -2.05 15.01 36.95
C PRO A 179 -2.53 13.99 35.92
N PRO A 180 -3.86 13.84 35.75
CA PRO A 180 -4.41 12.89 34.79
C PRO A 180 -3.78 13.14 33.42
N GLU A 181 -3.30 12.08 32.77
CA GLU A 181 -2.83 12.17 31.37
C GLU A 181 -3.89 12.91 30.54
N PRO A 182 -3.53 14.05 29.93
CA PRO A 182 -4.50 14.94 29.29
C PRO A 182 -5.04 14.36 27.98
N THR A 183 -4.30 13.45 27.34
CA THR A 183 -4.65 12.79 26.08
C THR A 183 -4.32 11.28 26.15
N PRO A 184 -5.03 10.42 25.39
CA PRO A 184 -4.76 8.98 25.34
C PRO A 184 -3.49 8.59 24.58
N LEU A 185 -2.94 9.52 23.80
CA LEU A 185 -1.73 9.36 23.02
C LEU A 185 -0.75 10.46 23.40
N THR A 186 0.52 10.08 23.48
CA THR A 186 1.64 11.02 23.62
C THR A 186 1.94 11.68 22.26
N THR A 187 2.61 12.84 22.29
CA THR A 187 3.07 13.52 21.06
C THR A 187 3.94 12.60 20.21
N VAL A 188 4.83 11.82 20.84
CA VAL A 188 5.72 10.84 20.18
C VAL A 188 4.92 9.77 19.46
N GLU A 189 3.88 9.20 20.09
CA GLU A 189 3.04 8.17 19.45
C GLU A 189 2.22 8.74 18.27
N CYS A 190 1.77 9.99 18.37
CA CYS A 190 1.14 10.69 17.26
C CYS A 190 2.13 10.88 16.10
N ASP A 191 3.35 11.35 16.37
CA ASP A 191 4.39 11.57 15.35
C ASP A 191 4.81 10.26 14.68
N GLU A 192 5.00 9.18 15.44
CA GLU A 192 5.29 7.85 14.91
C GLU A 192 4.17 7.36 13.97
N THR A 193 2.91 7.56 14.38
CA THR A 193 1.75 7.14 13.57
C THR A 193 1.64 7.97 12.29
N ILE A 194 1.85 9.29 12.38
CA ILE A 194 1.88 10.19 11.22
C ILE A 194 2.99 9.79 10.26
N SER A 195 4.17 9.43 10.77
CA SER A 195 5.30 8.98 9.95
C SER A 195 4.97 7.71 9.16
N VAL A 196 4.35 6.70 9.79
CA VAL A 196 3.91 5.47 9.10
C VAL A 196 2.82 5.76 8.07
N LEU A 197 1.90 6.69 8.36
CA LEU A 197 0.87 7.14 7.41
C LEU A 197 1.49 7.83 6.19
N GLN A 198 2.51 8.67 6.38
CA GLN A 198 3.24 9.34 5.31
C GLN A 198 4.02 8.35 4.44
N GLU A 199 4.68 7.36 5.04
CA GLU A 199 5.34 6.26 4.32
C GLU A 199 4.34 5.56 3.37
N VAL A 200 3.12 5.28 3.85
CA VAL A 200 2.07 4.66 3.03
C VAL A 200 1.57 5.58 1.92
N LEU A 201 1.46 6.88 2.16
CA LEU A 201 1.10 7.84 1.10
C LEU A 201 2.14 7.88 -0.02
N ASP A 202 3.41 7.90 0.34
CA ASP A 202 4.51 7.96 -0.62
C ASP A 202 4.59 6.67 -1.43
N VAL A 203 4.50 5.49 -0.79
CA VAL A 203 4.47 4.21 -1.54
C VAL A 203 3.19 4.04 -2.36
N SER A 204 2.04 4.52 -1.86
CA SER A 204 0.81 4.49 -2.65
C SER A 204 0.95 5.32 -3.92
N ARG A 205 1.72 6.43 -3.91
CA ARG A 205 2.02 7.22 -5.12
C ARG A 205 2.81 6.46 -6.17
N GLU A 206 3.68 5.54 -5.76
CA GLU A 206 4.66 4.87 -6.63
C GLU A 206 4.25 3.46 -7.11
N GLY A 207 3.19 2.86 -6.57
CA GLY A 207 2.75 1.53 -7.04
C GLY A 207 2.11 0.63 -5.99
N GLY A 208 2.11 1.05 -4.72
CA GLY A 208 1.43 0.37 -3.61
C GLY A 208 2.14 -0.91 -3.14
N ASP A 209 2.43 -0.99 -1.84
CA ASP A 209 2.99 -2.18 -1.19
C ASP A 209 2.00 -2.76 -0.17
N ARG A 210 1.58 -4.02 -0.37
CA ARG A 210 0.65 -4.73 0.52
C ARG A 210 1.26 -4.98 1.90
N ILE A 211 2.58 -5.13 2.00
CA ILE A 211 3.28 -5.33 3.28
C ILE A 211 3.15 -4.07 4.12
N LEU A 212 3.37 -2.89 3.52
CA LEU A 212 3.23 -1.61 4.21
C LEU A 212 1.79 -1.34 4.65
N LEU A 213 0.78 -1.64 3.82
CA LEU A 213 -0.62 -1.53 4.23
C LEU A 213 -0.95 -2.44 5.42
N THR A 214 -0.46 -3.68 5.41
CA THR A 214 -0.67 -4.62 6.52
C THR A 214 -0.01 -4.12 7.81
N ARG A 215 1.19 -3.54 7.71
CA ARG A 215 1.89 -2.91 8.83
C ARG A 215 1.11 -1.72 9.37
N LEU A 216 0.60 -0.86 8.49
CA LEU A 216 -0.23 0.29 8.88
C LEU A 216 -1.49 -0.14 9.62
N VAL A 217 -2.27 -1.07 9.07
CA VAL A 217 -3.52 -1.56 9.70
C VAL A 217 -3.26 -2.13 11.09
N ARG A 218 -2.16 -2.87 11.26
CA ARG A 218 -1.76 -3.38 12.59
C ARG A 218 -1.45 -2.24 13.56
N HIS A 219 -0.65 -1.28 13.13
CA HIS A 219 -0.27 -0.12 13.95
C HIS A 219 -1.49 0.72 14.37
N LEU A 220 -2.40 1.00 13.43
CA LEU A 220 -3.65 1.73 13.69
C LEU A 220 -4.58 0.99 14.66
N ARG A 221 -4.61 -0.36 14.61
CA ARG A 221 -5.37 -1.18 15.57
C ARG A 221 -4.80 -1.07 16.99
N ASP A 222 -3.49 -1.03 17.13
CA ASP A 222 -2.83 -0.87 18.42
C ASP A 222 -3.13 0.52 19.01
N VAL A 223 -3.09 1.57 18.18
CA VAL A 223 -3.49 2.95 18.54
C VAL A 223 -4.95 2.99 18.98
N ALA A 224 -5.88 2.40 18.21
CA ALA A 224 -7.29 2.33 18.57
C ALA A 224 -7.50 1.65 19.93
N SER A 225 -6.80 0.53 20.16
CA SER A 225 -6.88 -0.24 21.40
C SER A 225 -6.34 0.54 22.61
N LYS A 226 -5.37 1.44 22.42
CA LYS A 226 -4.90 2.36 23.47
C LYS A 226 -5.97 3.41 23.81
N ILE A 227 -6.56 4.04 22.80
CA ILE A 227 -7.63 5.05 22.98
C ILE A 227 -8.82 4.45 23.75
N VAL A 228 -9.29 3.26 23.35
CA VAL A 228 -10.41 2.58 24.02
C VAL A 228 -10.08 2.27 25.49
N ARG A 229 -8.88 1.75 25.77
CA ARG A 229 -8.44 1.46 27.16
C ARG A 229 -8.34 2.73 28.01
N TRP A 230 -7.85 3.82 27.44
CA TRP A 230 -7.77 5.10 28.15
C TRP A 230 -9.17 5.65 28.44
N ALA A 231 -10.08 5.62 27.46
CA ALA A 231 -11.46 6.08 27.63
C ALA A 231 -12.19 5.30 28.74
N ALA A 232 -12.04 3.96 28.76
CA ALA A 232 -12.60 3.12 29.82
C ALA A 232 -12.09 3.54 31.22
N ARG A 233 -10.78 3.70 31.39
CA ARG A 233 -10.17 4.16 32.66
C ARG A 233 -10.69 5.54 33.08
N LYS A 234 -10.89 6.46 32.13
CA LYS A 234 -11.42 7.79 32.43
C LYS A 234 -12.89 7.76 32.82
N CYS A 235 -13.70 6.89 32.22
CA CYS A 235 -15.09 6.67 32.63
C CYS A 235 -15.15 6.11 34.07
N ASP A 236 -14.29 5.15 34.41
CA ASP A 236 -14.20 4.60 35.77
C ASP A 236 -13.80 5.69 36.78
N LEU A 237 -12.73 6.45 36.47
CA LEU A 237 -12.28 7.58 37.30
C LEU A 237 -13.33 8.69 37.42
N ALA A 238 -14.09 8.97 36.36
CA ALA A 238 -15.16 9.97 36.37
C ALA A 238 -16.35 9.49 37.20
N ALA A 239 -16.70 8.21 37.16
CA ALA A 239 -17.72 7.61 38.02
C ALA A 239 -17.32 7.70 39.50
N ASP A 240 -16.05 7.39 39.81
CA ASP A 240 -15.49 7.52 41.16
C ASP A 240 -15.44 8.99 41.62
N ALA A 241 -14.99 9.90 40.76
CA ALA A 241 -14.93 11.33 41.05
C ALA A 241 -16.33 11.93 41.20
N PHE A 242 -17.31 11.52 40.40
CA PHE A 242 -18.71 11.93 40.54
C PHE A 242 -19.29 11.45 41.87
N ALA A 243 -19.05 10.18 42.24
CA ALA A 243 -19.42 9.66 43.55
C ALA A 243 -18.80 10.47 44.71
N GLN A 244 -17.59 11.01 44.52
CA GLN A 244 -16.91 11.87 45.51
C GLN A 244 -17.34 13.35 45.45
N GLN A 245 -17.74 13.88 44.28
CA GLN A 245 -18.04 15.31 44.05
C GLN A 245 -19.49 15.71 44.28
N VAL A 246 -20.42 14.79 44.54
CA VAL A 246 -21.80 15.10 45.00
C VAL A 246 -21.83 16.05 46.22
N GLY A 247 -20.68 16.35 46.85
CA GLY A 247 -20.55 17.34 47.92
C GLY A 247 -20.03 18.76 47.61
N LYS A 248 -19.31 19.10 46.52
CA LYS A 248 -18.64 20.43 46.41
C LYS A 248 -18.48 21.02 44.99
N THR A 249 -19.13 22.18 44.79
CA THR A 249 -18.92 23.28 43.82
C THR A 249 -18.92 23.01 42.30
N LEU A 250 -19.85 23.68 41.60
CA LEU A 250 -20.31 23.42 40.22
C LEU A 250 -19.67 24.29 39.11
N ALA A 251 -18.83 25.27 39.44
CA ALA A 251 -18.38 26.30 38.48
C ALA A 251 -17.11 25.91 37.69
N GLU A 252 -16.07 25.40 38.36
CA GLU A 252 -14.84 24.90 37.71
C GLU A 252 -15.09 23.66 36.85
N GLY A 253 -16.12 22.88 37.20
CA GLY A 253 -16.54 21.70 36.43
C GLY A 253 -16.98 22.01 35.00
N LYS A 254 -17.56 23.19 34.72
CA LYS A 254 -18.12 23.49 33.38
C LYS A 254 -17.04 23.62 32.29
N PHE A 255 -15.89 24.22 32.61
CA PHE A 255 -14.77 24.34 31.65
C PHE A 255 -14.10 23.01 31.38
N LEU A 256 -13.91 22.19 32.42
CA LEU A 256 -13.36 20.83 32.31
C LEU A 256 -14.30 19.92 31.52
N ILE A 257 -15.62 20.03 31.71
CA ILE A 257 -16.62 19.26 30.96
C ILE A 257 -16.61 19.67 29.49
N ALA A 258 -16.54 20.95 29.14
CA ALA A 258 -16.51 21.39 27.74
C ALA A 258 -15.24 20.94 27.00
N ALA A 259 -14.08 21.03 27.65
CA ALA A 259 -12.82 20.52 27.10
C ALA A 259 -12.83 18.99 26.96
N TRP A 260 -13.40 18.29 27.94
CA TRP A 260 -13.56 16.83 27.93
C TRP A 260 -14.54 16.37 26.85
N VAL A 261 -15.67 17.05 26.65
CA VAL A 261 -16.64 16.76 25.58
C VAL A 261 -16.05 17.03 24.20
N ALA A 262 -15.26 18.11 24.05
CA ALA A 262 -14.57 18.39 22.80
C ALA A 262 -13.49 17.32 22.50
N LEU A 263 -12.74 16.89 23.51
CA LEU A 263 -11.76 15.82 23.38
C LEU A 263 -12.44 14.47 23.10
N SER A 264 -13.52 14.14 23.79
CA SER A 264 -14.26 12.89 23.57
C SER A 264 -14.84 12.85 22.15
N GLY A 265 -15.40 13.95 21.66
CA GLY A 265 -15.90 14.04 20.28
C GLY A 265 -14.79 13.84 19.22
N ARG A 266 -13.57 14.34 19.47
CA ARG A 266 -12.41 14.08 18.60
C ARG A 266 -11.95 12.62 18.67
N LEU A 267 -11.93 12.02 19.87
CA LEU A 267 -11.58 10.62 20.04
C LEU A 267 -12.62 9.68 19.42
N ASP A 268 -13.90 10.00 19.51
CA ASP A 268 -14.98 9.26 18.85
C ASP A 268 -14.83 9.34 17.32
N HIS A 269 -14.50 10.53 16.78
CA HIS A 269 -14.24 10.69 15.35
C HIS A 269 -13.00 9.91 14.89
N LEU A 270 -11.90 9.98 15.64
CA LEU A 270 -10.69 9.20 15.36
C LEU A 270 -10.98 7.69 15.44
N LEU A 271 -11.72 7.21 16.44
CA LEU A 271 -12.12 5.80 16.52
C LEU A 271 -13.00 5.39 15.34
N ALA A 272 -13.90 6.26 14.87
CA ALA A 272 -14.68 6.00 13.67
C ALA A 272 -13.78 5.87 12.42
N LEU A 273 -12.79 6.75 12.26
CA LEU A 273 -11.80 6.65 11.17
C LEU A 273 -10.97 5.35 11.29
N LEU A 274 -10.45 5.04 12.47
CA LEU A 274 -9.69 3.82 12.76
C LEU A 274 -10.54 2.55 12.52
N SER A 275 -11.84 2.58 12.79
CA SER A 275 -12.73 1.45 12.53
C SER A 275 -12.89 1.15 11.04
N ARG A 276 -12.84 2.17 10.16
CA ARG A 276 -12.89 1.97 8.70
C ARG A 276 -11.68 1.22 8.17
N TRP A 277 -10.52 1.36 8.82
CA TRP A 277 -9.32 0.58 8.51
C TRP A 277 -9.44 -0.91 8.83
N ALA A 278 -10.38 -1.32 9.70
CA ALA A 278 -10.61 -2.73 10.00
C ALA A 278 -11.27 -3.51 8.84
N GLY A 279 -11.81 -2.80 7.83
CA GLY A 279 -12.40 -3.39 6.63
C GLY A 279 -11.42 -3.64 5.48
N PHE A 280 -10.13 -3.36 5.67
CA PHE A 280 -9.03 -3.59 4.72
C PHE A 280 -8.17 -4.77 5.17
#